data_AF-A0A392NGC1-F1
#
_entry.id   AF-A0A392NGC1-F1
#
_cell.length_a   1.000
_cell.length_b   1.000
_cell.length_c   1.000
_cell.angle_alpha   90.00
_cell.angle_beta   90.00
_cell.angle_gamma   90.00
#
_symmetry.space_group_name_H-M   'P 1'
#
loop_
_entity.id
_entity.type
_entity.pdbx_description
1 polymer ?
#
loop_
_entity_poly.entity_id
_entity_poly.type
_entity_poly.pdbx_seq_one_letter_code
_entity_poly.pdbx_strand_id
1 'polypeptide(L)'
;MPSIGLSEREEGDLGPVYGFQWRHFGARYTNMHNDYTGQGIDQLLDVINKIKHNPDDRRIILSAWNPADLKLMALPPCHMFAQFYVANGELSCQMYQRSA
;
A
#
# COMPACT_ATOMS: atom_id res chain seq x y z
N MET A 1 14.41 -15.92 -5.50
CA MET A 1 15.19 -14.69 -5.24
C MET A 1 16.21 -14.35 -6.34
N PRO A 2 16.98 -15.29 -6.95
CA PRO A 2 17.93 -14.94 -8.02
C PRO A 2 17.27 -14.50 -9.34
N SER A 3 16.05 -14.97 -9.64
CA SER A 3 15.37 -14.76 -10.93
C SER A 3 14.83 -13.34 -11.15
N ILE A 4 14.77 -12.50 -10.11
CA ILE A 4 14.18 -11.15 -10.16
C ILE A 4 15.18 -10.03 -9.82
N GLY A 5 16.49 -10.35 -9.75
CA GLY A 5 17.54 -9.36 -9.51
C GLY A 5 17.66 -8.85 -8.07
N LEU A 6 17.04 -9.52 -7.10
CA LEU A 6 17.08 -9.18 -5.67
C LEU A 6 17.96 -10.18 -4.89
N SER A 7 19.23 -10.29 -5.28
CA SER A 7 20.16 -11.29 -4.72
C SER A 7 20.69 -10.98 -3.32
N GLU A 8 20.67 -9.71 -2.90
CA GLU A 8 21.18 -9.27 -1.60
C GLU A 8 20.13 -9.29 -0.47
N ARG A 9 18.92 -9.78 -0.77
CA ARG A 9 17.82 -9.82 0.19
C ARG A 9 17.80 -11.10 0.99
N GLU A 10 17.48 -10.97 2.27
CA GLU A 10 17.17 -12.10 3.15
C GLU A 10 15.97 -12.89 2.61
N GLU A 11 15.99 -14.21 2.79
CA GLU A 11 14.86 -15.05 2.44
C GLU A 11 13.61 -14.64 3.24
N GLY A 12 12.50 -14.40 2.54
CA GLY A 12 11.28 -13.87 3.14
C GLY A 12 11.13 -12.34 3.07
N ASP A 13 12.19 -11.59 2.75
CA ASP A 13 12.09 -10.15 2.49
C ASP A 13 11.42 -9.89 1.13
N LEU A 14 10.09 -9.70 1.18
CA LEU A 14 9.26 -9.40 0.00
C LEU A 14 9.40 -7.97 -0.50
N GLY A 15 10.00 -7.08 0.30
CA GLY A 15 10.20 -5.68 -0.03
C GLY A 15 9.06 -4.77 0.34
N PRO A 16 9.03 -3.57 -0.27
CA PRO A 16 8.01 -2.58 0.02
C PRO A 16 6.69 -2.94 -0.66
N VAL A 17 6.14 -4.12 -0.38
CA VAL A 17 4.85 -4.62 -0.90
C VAL A 17 3.68 -4.03 -0.10
N TYR A 18 2.45 -4.50 -0.34
CA TYR A 18 1.18 -4.01 0.21
C TYR A 18 1.25 -3.27 1.55
N GLY A 19 1.57 -3.98 2.64
CA GLY A 19 1.56 -3.40 3.99
C GLY A 19 2.52 -2.22 4.14
N PHE A 20 3.70 -2.29 3.53
CA PHE A 20 4.64 -1.17 3.51
C PHE A 20 4.06 0.02 2.77
N GLN A 21 3.49 -0.19 1.58
CA GLN A 21 2.86 0.91 0.82
C GLN A 21 1.67 1.51 1.58
N TRP A 22 0.87 0.71 2.28
CA TRP A 22 -0.30 1.20 3.00
C TRP A 22 0.05 2.06 4.22
N ARG A 23 1.17 1.77 4.90
CA ARG A 23 1.56 2.44 6.15
C ARG A 23 2.71 3.44 5.98
N HIS A 24 3.51 3.28 4.92
CA HIS A 24 4.76 3.99 4.69
C HIS A 24 4.95 4.37 3.22
N PHE A 25 3.88 4.74 2.51
CA PHE A 25 3.95 5.05 1.08
C PHE A 25 5.02 6.14 0.81
N GLY A 26 5.94 5.86 -0.12
CA GLY A 26 7.03 6.78 -0.47
C GLY A 26 8.19 6.82 0.53
N ALA A 27 8.17 6.05 1.61
CA ALA A 27 9.34 5.87 2.47
C ALA A 27 10.42 5.05 1.75
N ARG A 28 11.70 5.34 2.03
CA ARG A 28 12.81 4.56 1.47
C ARG A 28 12.89 3.20 2.17
N TYR A 29 12.58 2.14 1.44
CA TYR A 29 12.78 0.77 1.93
C TYR A 29 14.27 0.46 2.13
N THR A 30 14.60 -0.24 3.20
CA THR A 30 15.94 -0.76 3.50
C THR A 30 15.91 -2.28 3.60
N ASN A 31 15.32 -2.83 4.66
CA ASN A 31 15.09 -4.26 4.87
C ASN A 31 13.82 -4.50 5.70
N MET A 32 13.40 -5.76 5.82
CA MET A 32 12.18 -6.13 6.55
C MET A 32 12.22 -5.96 8.07
N HIS A 33 13.40 -5.76 8.67
CA HIS A 33 13.57 -5.64 10.13
C HIS A 33 13.65 -4.18 10.63
N ASN A 34 13.78 -3.21 9.72
CA ASN A 34 13.93 -1.81 10.09
C ASN A 34 12.61 -1.21 10.64
N ASP A 35 12.72 -0.26 11.56
CA ASP A 35 11.57 0.52 12.02
C ASP A 35 11.28 1.66 11.02
N TYR A 36 10.06 1.66 10.50
CA TYR A 36 9.56 2.66 9.55
C TYR A 36 8.54 3.62 10.17
N THR A 37 8.38 3.60 11.49
CA THR A 37 7.44 4.48 12.21
C THR A 37 7.65 5.95 11.83
N GLY A 38 6.55 6.60 11.45
CA GLY A 38 6.54 8.01 11.04
C GLY A 38 7.16 8.30 9.67
N GLN A 39 7.60 7.27 8.93
CA GLN A 39 8.15 7.44 7.58
C GLN A 39 7.08 7.23 6.51
N GLY A 40 7.12 8.07 5.48
CA GLY A 40 6.17 8.01 4.36
C GLY A 40 4.77 8.49 4.74
N ILE A 41 3.78 8.05 3.97
CA ILE A 41 2.37 8.38 4.18
C ILE A 41 1.64 7.14 4.70
N ASP A 42 1.00 7.26 5.87
CA ASP A 42 0.09 6.25 6.41
C ASP A 42 -1.30 6.40 5.76
N GLN A 43 -1.44 5.82 4.57
CA GLN A 43 -2.68 5.84 3.79
C GLN A 43 -3.83 5.15 4.53
N LEU A 44 -3.55 4.07 5.27
CA LEU A 44 -4.59 3.35 6.01
C LEU A 44 -5.18 4.23 7.11
N LEU A 45 -4.33 4.96 7.84
CA LEU A 45 -4.78 5.90 8.86
C LEU A 45 -5.58 7.06 8.25
N ASP A 46 -5.12 7.63 7.13
CA ASP A 46 -5.84 8.69 6.40
C ASP A 46 -7.24 8.22 5.93
N VAL A 47 -7.32 7.03 5.34
CA VAL A 47 -8.60 6.42 4.93
C VAL A 47 -9.55 6.25 6.12
N ILE A 48 -9.08 5.69 7.23
CA ILE A 48 -9.90 5.51 8.44
C ILE A 48 -10.38 6.87 8.97
N ASN A 49 -9.50 7.87 9.01
CA ASN A 49 -9.84 9.21 9.48
C ASN A 49 -10.88 9.88 8.59
N LYS A 50 -10.75 9.78 7.25
CA LYS A 50 -11.74 10.31 6.31
C LYS A 50 -13.08 9.61 6.46
N ILE A 51 -13.11 8.28 6.56
CA ILE A 51 -14.37 7.54 6.77
C ILE A 51 -15.09 8.02 8.04
N LYS A 52 -14.36 8.31 9.12
CA LYS A 52 -14.94 8.73 10.40
C LYS A 52 -15.35 10.20 10.44
N HIS A 53 -14.59 11.08 9.80
CA HIS A 53 -14.67 12.53 10.03
C HIS A 53 -15.01 13.36 8.79
N ASN A 54 -14.87 12.78 7.59
CA ASN A 54 -15.17 13.41 6.31
C ASN A 54 -15.70 12.38 5.28
N PRO A 55 -16.81 11.68 5.59
CA PRO A 55 -17.26 10.50 4.85
C PRO A 55 -17.71 10.78 3.40
N ASP A 56 -18.02 12.03 3.07
CA ASP A 56 -18.38 12.49 1.73
C ASP A 56 -17.16 12.82 0.85
N ASP A 57 -15.94 12.68 1.39
CA ASP A 57 -14.71 12.83 0.61
C ASP A 57 -14.68 11.82 -0.54
N ARG A 58 -14.43 12.33 -1.75
CA ARG A 58 -14.31 11.51 -2.97
C ARG A 58 -12.89 10.97 -3.18
N ARG A 59 -11.98 11.21 -2.23
CA ARG A 59 -10.55 10.86 -2.25
C ARG A 59 -10.18 9.90 -1.11
N ILE A 60 -11.12 9.05 -0.70
CA ILE A 60 -10.84 7.96 0.26
C ILE A 60 -10.28 6.78 -0.54
N ILE A 61 -8.96 6.80 -0.77
CA ILE A 61 -8.25 5.86 -1.63
C ILE A 61 -7.07 5.24 -0.86
N LEU A 62 -6.87 3.94 -1.05
CA LEU A 62 -5.72 3.19 -0.57
C LEU A 62 -5.02 2.54 -1.77
N SER A 63 -3.76 2.87 -2.03
CA SER A 63 -3.00 2.30 -3.15
C SER A 63 -1.79 1.48 -2.68
N ALA A 64 -1.60 0.31 -3.27
CA ALA A 64 -0.36 -0.46 -3.19
C ALA A 64 0.55 -0.23 -4.41
N TRP A 65 0.05 0.45 -5.45
CA TRP A 65 0.79 0.64 -6.70
C TRP A 65 1.69 1.88 -6.63
N ASN A 66 2.97 1.68 -6.28
CA ASN A 66 4.01 2.71 -6.29
C ASN A 66 5.03 2.42 -7.40
N PRO A 67 4.97 3.13 -8.56
CA PRO A 67 5.89 2.92 -9.68
C PRO A 67 7.38 3.03 -9.32
N ALA A 68 7.75 3.86 -8.35
CA ALA A 68 9.13 4.04 -7.94
C ALA A 68 9.70 2.78 -7.26
N ASP A 69 8.84 2.01 -6.58
CA ASP A 69 9.24 0.87 -5.76
C ASP A 69 8.99 -0.49 -6.42
N LEU A 70 8.32 -0.55 -7.59
CA LEU A 70 7.93 -1.82 -8.22
C LEU A 70 9.10 -2.78 -8.44
N LYS A 71 10.28 -2.24 -8.78
CA LYS A 71 11.50 -3.04 -9.01
C LYS A 71 12.13 -3.57 -7.71
N LEU A 72 11.70 -3.06 -6.56
CA LEU A 72 12.15 -3.47 -5.24
C LEU A 72 11.24 -4.55 -4.64
N MET A 73 10.08 -4.79 -5.22
CA MET A 73 9.11 -5.76 -4.72
C MET A 73 9.42 -7.15 -5.27
N ALA A 74 9.28 -8.19 -4.45
CA ALA A 74 9.39 -9.57 -4.91
C ALA A 74 8.37 -9.90 -6.01
N LEU A 75 7.18 -9.29 -5.93
CA LEU A 75 6.16 -9.34 -6.97
C LEU A 75 5.33 -8.04 -6.95
N PRO A 76 5.13 -7.37 -8.10
CA PRO A 76 4.24 -6.23 -8.19
C PRO A 76 2.80 -6.56 -7.75
N PRO A 77 2.11 -5.67 -7.00
CA PRO A 77 0.80 -5.98 -6.44
C PRO A 77 -0.25 -6.20 -7.53
N CYS A 78 -1.09 -7.23 -7.38
CA CYS A 78 -2.22 -7.49 -8.28
C CYS A 78 -3.43 -6.61 -7.93
N HIS A 79 -3.69 -6.44 -6.64
CA HIS A 79 -4.70 -5.51 -6.10
C HIS A 79 -4.05 -4.13 -6.01
N MET A 80 -4.30 -3.27 -7.00
CA MET A 80 -3.54 -2.02 -7.15
C MET A 80 -4.00 -0.95 -6.16
N PHE A 81 -5.30 -0.68 -6.12
CA PHE A 81 -5.88 0.30 -5.22
C PHE A 81 -7.33 -0.06 -4.88
N ALA A 82 -7.81 0.50 -3.76
CA ALA A 82 -9.19 0.46 -3.33
C ALA A 82 -9.70 1.89 -3.11
N GLN A 83 -10.94 2.15 -3.52
CA GLN A 83 -11.68 3.37 -3.22
C GLN A 83 -12.85 3.03 -2.30
N PHE A 84 -13.03 3.86 -1.28
CA PHE A 84 -14.12 3.74 -0.33
C PHE A 84 -15.16 4.83 -0.55
N TYR A 85 -16.41 4.51 -0.24
CA TYR A 85 -17.53 5.43 -0.34
C TYR A 85 -18.50 5.18 0.81
N VAL A 86 -18.95 6.26 1.45
CA VAL A 86 -19.90 6.19 2.56
C VAL A 86 -21.19 6.89 2.16
N ALA A 87 -22.32 6.19 2.29
CA ALA A 87 -23.64 6.78 2.07
C ALA A 87 -24.69 6.06 2.92
N ASN A 88 -25.67 6.79 3.43
CA ASN A 88 -26.80 6.24 4.21
C ASN A 88 -26.36 5.40 5.42
N GLY A 89 -25.21 5.71 6.02
CA GLY A 89 -24.65 4.93 7.13
C GLY A 89 -23.96 3.62 6.72
N GLU A 90 -23.85 3.33 5.43
CA GLU A 90 -23.19 2.15 4.89
C GLU A 90 -21.83 2.50 4.26
N LEU A 91 -20.87 1.57 4.34
CA LEU A 91 -19.54 1.68 3.74
C LEU A 91 -19.43 0.71 2.55
N SER A 92 -19.13 1.26 1.37
CA SER A 92 -18.82 0.52 0.16
C SER A 92 -17.32 0.55 -0.15
N CYS A 93 -16.81 -0.50 -0.79
CA CYS A 93 -15.43 -0.60 -1.23
C CYS A 93 -15.38 -1.13 -2.67
N GLN A 94 -14.69 -0.42 -3.54
CA GLN A 94 -14.34 -0.86 -4.89
C GLN A 94 -12.83 -1.10 -4.96
N MET A 95 -12.42 -2.25 -5.48
CA MET A 95 -11.01 -2.60 -5.65
C MET A 95 -10.70 -2.80 -7.13
N TYR A 96 -9.57 -2.24 -7.59
CA TYR A 96 -9.06 -2.45 -8.93
C TYR A 96 -7.93 -3.49 -8.92
N GLN A 97 -8.14 -4.58 -9.65
CA GLN A 97 -7.19 -5.68 -9.79
C GLN A 97 -6.66 -5.74 -11.23
N ARG A 98 -5.33 -5.61 -11.40
CA ARG A 98 -4.71 -5.63 -12.74
C ARG A 98 -4.61 -7.02 -13.38
N SER A 99 -4.74 -8.08 -12.59
CA SER A 99 -4.57 -9.47 -13.02
C SER A 99 -5.34 -10.38 -12.08
N ALA A 100 -6.21 -11.23 -12.62
CA ALA A 100 -7.09 -12.16 -11.90
C ALA A 100 -6.94 -13.59 -12.41
#